data_AF-A0A7X8IV06-F1
#
_entry.id   AF-A0A7X8IV06-F1
#
_cell.length_a   1.000
_cell.length_b   1.000
_cell.length_c   1.000
_cell.angle_alpha   90.00
_cell.angle_beta   90.00
_cell.angle_gamma   90.00
#
_symmetry.space_group_name_H-M   'P 1'
#
loop_
_entity.id
_entity.type
_entity.pdbx_description
1 polymer ?
#
loop_
_entity_poly.entity_id
_entity_poly.type
_entity_poly.pdbx_seq_one_letter_code
_entity_poly.pdbx_strand_id
1 'polypeptide(L)'
;MAYASKDLIEEHEAILHGLSILEKMTVLLDTPTDALRKDLQDMVDFLVLFADTCHHGKEEGLLFPAMEQAGIPKEGGPIGQMLHEHEQGRAFIRGMKQALGGESVDAGAFRTNASGYIELLRAHIEKENEILFPMGDRFLPPEKQQELLEAFDKHEEEVIGAGVHERLHAMLDDFASRY
;
A
#
# COMPACT_ATOMS: atom_id res chain seq x y z
N MET A 1 -6.10 4.84 25.09
CA MET A 1 -4.73 4.74 24.54
C MET A 1 -4.88 4.74 23.03
N ALA A 2 -4.25 5.68 22.34
CA ALA A 2 -4.19 5.67 20.88
C ALA A 2 -3.01 4.78 20.49
N TYR A 3 -3.22 3.87 19.54
CA TYR A 3 -2.17 3.01 18.99
C TYR A 3 -1.80 3.53 17.61
N ALA A 4 -0.51 3.61 17.30
CA ALA A 4 -0.04 4.03 15.99
C ALA A 4 -0.54 3.09 14.88
N SER A 5 -0.70 1.81 15.20
CA SER A 5 -1.29 0.80 14.30
C SER A 5 -2.67 1.17 13.75
N LYS A 6 -3.47 1.97 14.48
CA LYS A 6 -4.80 2.36 14.02
C LYS A 6 -4.75 3.27 12.80
N ASP A 7 -3.76 4.16 12.73
CA ASP A 7 -3.55 5.04 11.58
C ASP A 7 -3.29 4.21 10.32
N LEU A 8 -2.37 3.23 10.43
CA LEU A 8 -2.04 2.31 9.35
C LEU A 8 -3.23 1.41 8.94
N ILE A 9 -4.04 0.97 9.89
CA ILE A 9 -5.27 0.20 9.60
C ILE A 9 -6.28 1.07 8.83
N GLU A 10 -6.40 2.36 9.15
CA GLU A 10 -7.27 3.28 8.41
C GLU A 10 -6.76 3.48 6.97
N GLU A 11 -5.44 3.57 6.77
CA GLU A 11 -4.83 3.59 5.44
C GLU A 11 -5.06 2.28 4.66
N HIS A 12 -5.03 1.13 5.33
CA HIS A 12 -5.32 -0.17 4.72
C HIS A 12 -6.71 -0.21 4.07
N GLU A 13 -7.72 0.44 4.63
CA GLU A 13 -9.05 0.51 4.03
C GLU A 13 -9.02 1.18 2.64
N ALA A 14 -8.27 2.27 2.51
CA ALA A 14 -8.10 2.95 1.22
C ALA A 14 -7.32 2.08 0.21
N ILE A 15 -6.28 1.38 0.68
CA ILE A 15 -5.50 0.45 -0.15
C ILE A 15 -6.40 -0.69 -0.64
N LEU A 16 -7.15 -1.35 0.24
CA LEU A 16 -8.07 -2.44 -0.09
C LEU A 16 -9.17 -2.00 -1.08
N HIS A 17 -9.66 -0.76 -0.93
CA HIS A 17 -10.60 -0.19 -1.89
C HIS A 17 -9.96 -0.02 -3.28
N GLY A 18 -8.74 0.53 -3.34
CA GLY A 18 -7.95 0.65 -4.56
C GLY A 18 -7.69 -0.71 -5.23
N LEU A 19 -7.34 -1.74 -4.46
CA LEU A 19 -7.14 -3.11 -4.98
C LEU A 19 -8.41 -3.67 -5.62
N SER A 20 -9.57 -3.43 -5.02
CA SER A 20 -10.86 -3.89 -5.52
C SER A 20 -11.25 -3.19 -6.83
N ILE A 21 -10.92 -1.90 -6.96
CA ILE A 21 -11.08 -1.16 -8.22
C ILE A 21 -10.11 -1.72 -9.29
N LEU A 22 -8.82 -1.88 -8.94
CA LEU A 22 -7.81 -2.43 -9.86
C LEU A 22 -8.25 -3.79 -10.42
N GLU A 23 -8.77 -4.68 -9.56
CA GLU A 23 -9.32 -5.98 -9.95
C GLU A 23 -10.36 -5.85 -11.07
N LYS A 24 -11.32 -4.93 -10.93
CA LYS A 24 -12.34 -4.66 -11.95
C LYS A 24 -11.76 -4.04 -13.22
N MET A 25 -10.82 -3.10 -13.09
CA MET A 25 -10.15 -2.49 -14.25
C MET A 25 -9.45 -3.56 -15.10
N THR A 26 -8.87 -4.59 -14.46
CA THR A 26 -8.24 -5.68 -15.23
C THR A 26 -9.24 -6.44 -16.11
N VAL A 27 -10.51 -6.56 -15.74
CA VAL A 27 -11.53 -7.25 -16.56
C VAL A 27 -11.76 -6.54 -17.88
N LEU A 28 -11.55 -5.21 -17.93
CA LEU A 28 -11.79 -4.38 -19.12
C LEU A 28 -10.59 -4.31 -20.08
N LEU A 29 -9.48 -4.98 -19.78
CA LEU A 29 -8.24 -4.93 -20.55
C LEU A 29 -8.27 -5.67 -21.90
N ASP A 30 -9.36 -6.37 -22.23
CA ASP A 30 -9.46 -7.11 -23.49
C ASP A 30 -9.62 -6.18 -24.70
N THR A 31 -10.01 -4.92 -24.51
CA THR A 31 -10.02 -3.88 -25.55
C THR A 31 -9.65 -2.52 -24.94
N PRO A 32 -8.36 -2.27 -24.66
CA PRO A 32 -7.95 -1.11 -23.91
C PRO A 32 -8.15 0.18 -24.71
N THR A 33 -8.93 1.10 -24.16
CA THR A 33 -9.05 2.47 -24.68
C THR A 33 -7.93 3.35 -24.11
N ASP A 34 -7.63 4.46 -24.76
CA ASP A 34 -6.67 5.44 -24.23
C ASP A 34 -7.09 5.97 -22.84
N ALA A 35 -8.40 6.11 -22.62
CA ALA A 35 -8.95 6.48 -21.32
C ALA A 35 -8.65 5.42 -20.26
N LEU A 36 -8.94 4.14 -20.54
CA LEU A 36 -8.63 3.05 -19.60
C LEU A 36 -7.13 2.96 -19.33
N ARG A 37 -6.28 3.13 -20.35
CA ARG A 37 -4.82 3.15 -20.16
C ARG A 37 -4.38 4.25 -19.21
N LYS A 38 -4.95 5.46 -19.35
CA LYS A 38 -4.67 6.57 -18.44
C LYS A 38 -5.11 6.24 -17.01
N ASP A 39 -6.32 5.73 -16.83
CA ASP A 39 -6.83 5.39 -15.50
C ASP A 39 -5.98 4.28 -14.84
N LEU A 40 -5.52 3.29 -15.60
CA LEU A 40 -4.60 2.26 -15.11
C LEU A 40 -3.25 2.85 -14.68
N GLN A 41 -2.73 3.83 -15.42
CA GLN A 41 -1.51 4.53 -15.05
C GLN A 41 -1.70 5.30 -13.73
N ASP A 42 -2.78 6.06 -13.63
CA ASP A 42 -3.12 6.82 -12.42
C ASP A 42 -3.33 5.88 -11.20
N MET A 43 -3.97 4.72 -11.38
CA MET A 43 -4.10 3.69 -10.34
C MET A 43 -2.74 3.15 -9.89
N VAL A 44 -1.84 2.84 -10.82
CA VAL A 44 -0.48 2.37 -10.48
C VAL A 44 0.32 3.45 -9.75
N ASP A 45 0.14 4.71 -10.13
CA ASP A 45 0.81 5.83 -9.46
C ASP A 45 0.23 6.09 -8.05
N PHE A 46 -1.07 5.88 -7.84
CA PHE A 46 -1.66 5.83 -6.51
C PHE A 46 -1.02 4.74 -5.64
N LEU A 47 -0.89 3.51 -6.14
CA LEU A 47 -0.28 2.41 -5.39
C LEU A 47 1.19 2.69 -5.03
N VAL A 48 1.94 3.33 -5.94
CA VAL A 48 3.33 3.73 -5.68
C VAL A 48 3.41 4.80 -4.61
N LEU A 49 2.59 5.84 -4.72
CA LEU A 49 2.67 6.99 -3.83
C LEU A 49 2.09 6.66 -2.44
N PHE A 50 0.87 6.14 -2.40
CA PHE A 50 0.13 5.93 -1.16
C PHE A 50 0.55 4.63 -0.47
N ALA A 51 0.38 3.48 -1.12
CA ALA A 51 0.64 2.19 -0.48
C ALA A 51 2.14 1.95 -0.21
N ASP A 52 3.01 2.25 -1.18
CA ASP A 52 4.45 1.97 -1.02
C ASP A 52 5.22 3.14 -0.37
N THR A 53 5.22 4.32 -1.00
CA THR A 53 6.08 5.42 -0.53
C THR A 53 5.61 6.01 0.80
N CYS A 54 4.31 6.18 0.99
CA CYS A 54 3.76 6.71 2.24
C CYS A 54 3.61 5.61 3.29
N HIS A 55 2.69 4.68 3.06
CA HIS A 55 2.28 3.68 4.05
C HIS A 55 3.41 2.71 4.42
N HIS A 56 3.96 1.93 3.47
CA HIS A 56 5.13 1.09 3.79
C HIS A 56 6.33 1.94 4.24
N GLY A 57 6.43 3.20 3.82
CA GLY A 57 7.43 4.14 4.33
C GLY A 57 7.33 4.39 5.85
N LYS A 58 6.10 4.57 6.37
CA LYS A 58 5.83 4.67 7.82
C LYS A 58 6.25 3.37 8.52
N GLU A 59 5.98 2.23 7.91
CA GLU A 59 6.30 0.92 8.49
C GLU A 59 7.79 0.62 8.51
N GLU A 60 8.44 0.65 7.35
CA GLU A 60 9.85 0.30 7.17
C GLU A 60 10.77 1.31 7.87
N GLY A 61 10.40 2.59 7.87
CA GLY A 61 11.20 3.68 8.41
C GLY A 61 11.01 3.94 9.90
N LEU A 62 9.81 3.66 10.45
CA LEU A 62 9.43 4.11 11.79
C LEU A 62 8.88 2.97 12.65
N LEU A 63 7.82 2.29 12.24
CA LEU A 63 7.14 1.29 13.07
C LEU A 63 7.98 0.03 13.28
N PHE A 64 8.44 -0.61 12.20
CA PHE A 64 9.20 -1.86 12.28
C PHE A 64 10.52 -1.69 13.04
N PRO A 65 11.30 -0.60 12.86
CA PRO A 65 12.46 -0.34 13.71
C PRO A 65 12.12 -0.19 15.19
N ALA A 66 11.00 0.46 15.53
CA ALA A 66 10.56 0.59 16.92
C ALA A 66 10.15 -0.76 17.51
N MET A 67 9.43 -1.59 16.74
CA MET A 67 9.04 -2.94 17.13
C MET A 67 10.26 -3.86 17.32
N GLU A 68 11.26 -3.75 16.44
CA GLU A 68 12.52 -4.50 16.55
C GLU A 68 13.26 -4.14 17.84
N GLN A 69 13.37 -2.85 18.16
CA GLN A 69 13.97 -2.37 19.40
C GLN A 69 13.20 -2.83 20.65
N ALA A 70 11.88 -3.01 20.54
CA ALA A 70 11.03 -3.55 21.59
C ALA A 70 11.13 -5.09 21.73
N GLY A 71 11.90 -5.76 20.88
CA GLY A 71 12.20 -7.19 20.98
C GLY A 71 11.44 -8.10 20.02
N ILE A 72 10.71 -7.54 19.03
CA ILE A 72 10.08 -8.33 17.97
C ILE A 72 11.14 -8.64 16.91
N PRO A 73 11.48 -9.91 16.65
CA PRO A 73 12.60 -10.24 15.78
C PRO A 73 12.34 -9.87 14.31
N LYS A 74 13.35 -9.29 13.67
CA LYS A 74 13.39 -9.09 12.21
C LYS A 74 13.84 -10.35 11.48
N GLU A 75 15.03 -10.85 11.77
CA GLU A 75 15.55 -12.07 11.14
C GLU A 75 14.77 -13.32 11.58
N GLY A 76 14.18 -14.04 10.62
CA GLY A 76 13.35 -15.20 10.89
C GLY A 76 12.05 -14.89 11.65
N GLY A 77 11.70 -13.62 11.79
CA GLY A 77 10.50 -13.15 12.49
C GLY A 77 9.51 -12.45 11.56
N PRO A 78 8.39 -11.96 12.11
CA PRO A 78 7.28 -11.45 11.30
C PRO A 78 7.63 -10.14 10.57
N ILE A 79 8.49 -9.29 11.13
CA ILE A 79 8.97 -8.07 10.46
C ILE A 79 9.74 -8.42 9.17
N GLY A 80 10.62 -9.43 9.22
CA GLY A 80 11.37 -9.86 8.05
C GLY A 80 10.48 -10.40 6.93
N GLN A 81 9.38 -11.07 7.28
CA GLN A 81 8.39 -11.52 6.30
C GLN A 81 7.66 -10.34 5.63
N MET A 82 7.23 -9.32 6.39
CA MET A 82 6.56 -8.14 5.80
C MET A 82 7.49 -7.39 4.85
N LEU A 83 8.75 -7.16 5.25
CA LEU A 83 9.76 -6.53 4.38
C LEU A 83 10.01 -7.31 3.09
N HIS A 84 10.03 -8.65 3.15
CA HIS A 84 10.16 -9.46 1.95
C HIS A 84 8.98 -9.26 1.01
N GLU A 85 7.77 -9.20 1.55
CA GLU A 85 6.55 -9.02 0.78
C GLU A 85 6.43 -7.61 0.20
N HIS A 86 6.90 -6.56 0.89
CA HIS A 86 7.00 -5.23 0.32
C HIS A 86 7.85 -5.24 -0.96
N GLU A 87 9.01 -5.91 -0.94
CA GLU A 87 9.86 -6.06 -2.13
C GLU A 87 9.18 -6.85 -3.26
N GLN A 88 8.41 -7.88 -2.94
CA GLN A 88 7.59 -8.61 -3.92
C GLN A 88 6.50 -7.71 -4.51
N GLY A 89 5.82 -6.91 -3.68
CA GLY A 89 4.83 -5.92 -4.09
C GLY A 89 5.43 -4.89 -5.06
N ARG A 90 6.60 -4.34 -4.71
CA ARG A 90 7.37 -3.44 -5.59
C ARG A 90 7.75 -4.09 -6.92
N ALA A 91 8.01 -5.40 -6.95
CA ALA A 91 8.26 -6.12 -8.20
C ALA A 91 7.02 -6.18 -9.11
N PHE A 92 5.83 -6.46 -8.55
CA PHE A 92 4.59 -6.44 -9.33
C PHE A 92 4.25 -5.03 -9.84
N ILE A 93 4.45 -3.99 -9.02
CA ILE A 93 4.28 -2.58 -9.45
C ILE A 93 5.17 -2.27 -10.65
N ARG A 94 6.46 -2.68 -10.62
CA ARG A 94 7.37 -2.51 -11.76
C ARG A 94 6.87 -3.24 -13.00
N GLY A 95 6.33 -4.45 -12.85
CA GLY A 95 5.73 -5.21 -13.95
C GLY A 95 4.51 -4.52 -14.56
N MET A 96 3.62 -3.97 -13.73
CA MET A 96 2.46 -3.18 -14.20
C MET A 96 2.92 -1.93 -14.98
N LYS A 97 3.90 -1.18 -14.47
CA LYS A 97 4.46 -0.01 -15.17
C LYS A 97 5.07 -0.38 -16.52
N GLN A 98 5.81 -1.48 -16.59
CA GLN A 98 6.40 -1.96 -17.84
C GLN A 98 5.32 -2.33 -18.87
N ALA A 99 4.25 -3.00 -18.43
CA ALA A 99 3.13 -3.37 -19.29
C ALA A 99 2.37 -2.15 -19.86
N LEU A 100 2.42 -1.01 -19.17
CA LEU A 100 1.84 0.27 -19.62
C LEU A 100 2.79 1.13 -20.47
N GLY A 101 4.09 0.81 -20.54
CA GLY A 101 5.11 1.70 -21.10
C GLY A 101 5.31 1.66 -22.62
N GLY A 102 4.76 0.67 -23.33
CA GLY A 102 4.92 0.49 -24.78
C GLY A 102 4.01 1.35 -25.65
N GLU A 103 4.04 1.19 -26.97
CA GLU A 103 3.06 1.85 -27.87
C GLU A 103 1.62 1.37 -27.57
N SER A 104 1.46 0.07 -27.30
CA SER A 104 0.23 -0.56 -26.83
C SER A 104 0.41 -1.15 -25.43
N VAL A 105 -0.69 -1.29 -24.69
CA VAL A 105 -0.70 -1.98 -23.39
C VAL A 105 -0.50 -3.48 -23.58
N ASP A 106 0.44 -4.08 -22.85
CA ASP A 106 0.51 -5.53 -22.71
C ASP A 106 -0.52 -5.99 -21.65
N ALA A 107 -1.75 -6.24 -22.11
CA ALA A 107 -2.87 -6.61 -21.26
C ALA A 107 -2.62 -7.89 -20.46
N GLY A 108 -1.91 -8.87 -21.04
CA GLY A 108 -1.59 -10.13 -20.38
C GLY A 108 -0.61 -9.91 -19.23
N ALA A 109 0.50 -9.23 -19.50
CA ALA A 109 1.49 -8.91 -18.48
C ALA A 109 0.90 -8.02 -17.37
N PHE A 110 0.08 -7.02 -17.73
CA PHE A 110 -0.57 -6.17 -16.73
C PHE A 110 -1.47 -6.99 -15.81
N ARG A 111 -2.35 -7.82 -16.38
CA ARG A 111 -3.30 -8.66 -15.62
C ARG A 111 -2.55 -9.59 -14.67
N THR A 112 -1.49 -10.26 -15.13
CA THR A 112 -0.69 -11.15 -14.28
C THR A 112 -0.06 -10.41 -13.10
N ASN A 113 0.54 -9.24 -13.34
CA ASN A 113 1.17 -8.47 -12.26
C ASN A 113 0.15 -7.87 -11.29
N ALA A 114 -0.97 -7.34 -11.81
CA ALA A 114 -2.04 -6.78 -11.00
C ALA A 114 -2.67 -7.85 -10.10
N SER A 115 -3.01 -9.03 -10.64
CA SER A 115 -3.56 -10.13 -9.84
C SER A 115 -2.59 -10.60 -8.77
N GLY A 116 -1.30 -10.74 -9.10
CA GLY A 116 -0.27 -11.11 -8.12
C GLY A 116 -0.10 -10.07 -7.01
N TYR A 117 -0.14 -8.77 -7.35
CA TYR A 117 -0.10 -7.68 -6.37
C TYR A 117 -1.33 -7.69 -5.46
N ILE A 118 -2.54 -7.83 -6.02
CA ILE A 118 -3.80 -7.86 -5.26
C ILE A 118 -3.83 -9.01 -4.26
N GLU A 119 -3.48 -10.22 -4.71
CA GLU A 119 -3.45 -11.40 -3.84
C GLU A 119 -2.43 -11.24 -2.72
N LEU A 120 -1.22 -10.78 -3.06
CA LEU A 120 -0.17 -10.54 -2.08
C LEU A 120 -0.60 -9.50 -1.04
N LEU A 121 -1.07 -8.32 -1.45
CA LEU A 121 -1.37 -7.23 -0.53
C LEU A 121 -2.57 -7.53 0.36
N ARG A 122 -3.61 -8.21 -0.14
CA ARG A 122 -4.75 -8.64 0.70
C ARG A 122 -4.27 -9.56 1.83
N ALA A 123 -3.44 -10.56 1.52
CA ALA A 123 -2.90 -11.46 2.52
C ALA A 123 -1.90 -10.77 3.46
N HIS A 124 -1.10 -9.84 2.93
CA HIS A 124 -0.16 -9.01 3.67
C HIS A 124 -0.87 -8.19 4.75
N ILE A 125 -1.85 -7.39 4.34
CA ILE A 125 -2.67 -6.53 5.22
C ILE A 125 -3.35 -7.35 6.32
N GLU A 126 -3.85 -8.55 6.00
CA GLU A 126 -4.45 -9.44 7.01
C GLU A 126 -3.43 -9.85 8.09
N LYS A 127 -2.20 -10.20 7.72
CA LYS A 127 -1.16 -10.54 8.69
C LYS A 127 -0.77 -9.34 9.55
N GLU A 128 -0.75 -8.15 8.98
CA GLU A 128 -0.43 -6.94 9.74
C GLU A 128 -1.54 -6.61 10.72
N ASN A 129 -2.77 -6.47 10.25
CA ASN A 129 -3.93 -6.11 11.05
C ASN A 129 -4.19 -7.11 12.18
N GLU A 130 -4.08 -8.42 11.90
CA GLU A 130 -4.51 -9.46 12.85
C GLU A 130 -3.34 -10.00 13.69
N ILE A 131 -2.10 -9.85 13.26
CA ILE A 131 -0.94 -10.47 13.92
C ILE A 131 0.12 -9.45 14.31
N LEU A 132 0.73 -8.76 13.34
CA LEU A 132 1.92 -7.94 13.59
C LEU A 132 1.58 -6.69 14.40
N PHE A 133 0.54 -5.95 14.00
CA PHE A 133 0.14 -4.73 14.70
C PHE A 133 -0.35 -5.00 16.13
N PRO A 134 -1.23 -5.99 16.40
CA PRO A 134 -1.60 -6.35 17.78
C PRO A 134 -0.40 -6.79 18.63
N MET A 135 0.63 -7.37 18.01
CA MET A 135 1.89 -7.67 18.70
C MET A 135 2.65 -6.37 19.03
N GLY A 136 2.80 -5.46 18.07
CA GLY A 136 3.43 -4.14 18.29
C GLY A 136 2.75 -3.36 19.41
N ASP A 137 1.42 -3.32 19.41
CA ASP A 137 0.62 -2.59 20.41
C ASP A 137 0.82 -3.07 21.85
N ARG A 138 1.19 -4.34 22.02
CA ARG A 138 1.49 -4.93 23.33
C ARG A 138 2.91 -4.66 23.80
N PHE A 139 3.85 -4.49 22.88
CA PHE A 139 5.28 -4.37 23.17
C PHE A 139 5.74 -2.91 23.24
N LEU A 140 5.09 -2.01 22.50
CA LEU A 140 5.45 -0.60 22.47
C LEU A 140 4.82 0.17 23.63
N PRO A 141 5.61 0.91 24.44
CA PRO A 141 5.08 1.71 25.53
C PRO A 141 4.27 2.91 25.01
N PRO A 142 3.36 3.47 25.84
CA PRO A 142 2.52 4.61 25.47
C PRO A 142 3.27 5.79 24.85
N GLU A 143 4.44 6.11 25.40
CA GLU A 143 5.25 7.24 24.94
C GLU A 143 5.77 7.01 23.53
N LYS A 144 6.20 5.77 23.22
CA LYS A 144 6.67 5.41 21.88
C LYS A 144 5.52 5.39 20.86
N GLN A 145 4.31 4.99 21.28
CA GLN A 145 3.13 5.05 20.42
C GLN A 145 2.79 6.50 20.03
N GLN A 146 2.91 7.44 20.97
CA GLN A 146 2.71 8.86 20.68
C GLN A 146 3.80 9.41 19.75
N GLU A 147 5.07 9.08 20.00
CA GLU A 147 6.18 9.48 19.12
C GLU A 147 5.99 8.98 17.68
N LEU A 148 5.46 7.76 17.51
CA LEU A 148 5.19 7.19 16.19
C LEU A 148 4.07 7.94 15.46
N LEU A 149 2.98 8.28 16.14
CA LEU A 149 1.89 9.07 15.55
C LEU A 149 2.39 10.43 15.05
N GLU A 150 3.16 11.15 15.87
CA GLU A 150 3.74 12.44 15.47
C GLU A 150 4.71 12.29 14.28
N ALA A 151 5.45 11.18 14.22
CA ALA A 151 6.35 10.88 13.11
C ALA A 151 5.61 10.47 11.83
N PHE A 152 4.48 9.76 11.94
CA PHE A 152 3.61 9.39 10.83
C PHE A 152 3.01 10.62 10.17
N ASP A 153 2.45 11.54 10.96
CA ASP A 153 1.89 12.80 10.48
C ASP A 153 2.94 13.57 9.66
N LYS A 154 4.16 13.68 10.21
CA LYS A 154 5.26 14.37 9.55
C LYS A 154 5.69 13.65 8.25
N HIS A 155 5.79 12.32 8.27
CA HIS A 155 6.15 11.54 7.09
C HIS A 155 5.12 11.72 5.98
N GLU A 156 3.83 11.68 6.31
CA GLU A 156 2.75 11.90 5.35
C GLU A 156 2.79 13.31 4.77
N GLU A 157 2.97 14.33 5.61
CA GLU A 157 3.14 15.71 5.15
C GLU A 157 4.33 15.88 4.19
N GLU A 158 5.46 15.19 4.45
CA GLU A 158 6.66 15.26 3.63
C GLU A 158 6.54 14.48 2.32
N VAL A 159 5.88 13.31 2.32
CA VAL A 159 5.77 12.41 1.16
C VAL A 159 4.59 12.75 0.26
N ILE A 160 3.40 12.90 0.86
CA ILE A 160 2.15 13.12 0.13
C ILE A 160 1.92 14.61 -0.09
N GLY A 161 2.21 15.44 0.91
CA GLY A 161 2.01 16.88 0.84
C GLY A 161 0.55 17.30 1.08
N ALA A 162 0.38 18.54 1.53
CA ALA A 162 -0.93 19.08 1.89
C ALA A 162 -1.93 19.04 0.70
N GLY A 163 -3.10 18.46 0.94
CA GLY A 163 -4.19 18.42 -0.04
C GLY A 163 -4.06 17.33 -1.11
N VAL A 164 -3.12 16.39 -0.99
CA VAL A 164 -2.98 15.24 -1.92
C VAL A 164 -3.78 14.04 -1.42
N HIS A 165 -3.88 13.83 -0.10
CA HIS A 165 -4.73 12.80 0.50
C HIS A 165 -6.19 12.90 -0.02
N GLU A 166 -6.77 14.10 -0.02
CA GLU A 166 -8.13 14.34 -0.52
C GLU A 166 -8.26 14.11 -2.03
N ARG A 167 -7.19 14.36 -2.80
CA ARG A 167 -7.19 14.08 -4.25
C ARG A 167 -7.16 12.59 -4.52
N LEU A 168 -6.41 11.82 -3.73
CA LEU A 168 -6.35 10.36 -3.88
C LEU A 168 -7.71 9.73 -3.53
N HIS A 169 -8.37 10.20 -2.47
CA HIS A 169 -9.74 9.79 -2.17
C HIS A 169 -10.73 10.14 -3.28
N ALA A 170 -10.72 11.38 -3.78
CA ALA A 170 -11.58 11.79 -4.88
C ALA A 170 -11.32 10.97 -6.17
N MET A 171 -10.07 10.58 -6.41
CA MET A 171 -9.71 9.71 -7.53
C MET A 171 -10.29 8.30 -7.36
N LEU A 172 -10.18 7.71 -6.16
CA LEU A 172 -10.78 6.40 -5.89
C LEU A 172 -12.31 6.43 -6.01
N ASP A 173 -12.96 7.50 -5.55
CA ASP A 173 -14.40 7.68 -5.69
C ASP A 173 -14.83 7.79 -7.16
N ASP A 174 -14.09 8.57 -7.97
CA ASP A 174 -14.33 8.66 -9.41
C ASP A 174 -14.19 7.28 -10.07
N PHE A 175 -13.10 6.56 -9.79
CA PHE A 175 -12.87 5.23 -10.36
C PHE A 175 -13.95 4.23 -9.92
N ALA A 176 -14.34 4.23 -8.65
CA ALA A 176 -15.38 3.35 -8.13
C ALA A 176 -16.75 3.57 -8.83
N SER A 177 -17.01 4.78 -9.33
CA SER A 177 -18.23 5.07 -10.10
C SER A 177 -18.20 4.55 -11.54
N ARG A 178 -16.99 4.31 -12.08
CA ARG A 178 -16.76 3.93 -13.49
C ARG A 178 -16.47 2.44 -13.68
N TYR A 179 -16.01 1.76 -12.63
CA TYR A 179 -15.60 0.34 -12.63
C TYR A 179 -16.39 -0.49 -11.61
#